data_AF-A0A965PKV2-F1
#
_entry.id   AF-A0A965PKV2-F1
#
_cell.length_a   1.000
_cell.length_b   1.000
_cell.length_c   1.000
_cell.angle_alpha   90.00
_cell.angle_beta   90.00
_cell.angle_gamma   90.00
#
_symmetry.space_group_name_H-M   'P 1'
#
loop_
_entity.id
_entity.type
_entity.pdbx_description
1 polymer ?
#
loop_
_entity_poly.entity_id
_entity_poly.type
_entity_poly.pdbx_seq_one_letter_code
_entity_poly.pdbx_strand_id
1 'polypeptide(L)'
;MNGYELMAEFEKLIKDMIMVPNHWLPEDFRDNRTDSVLLADLERKCDAREIGETDHQIEKREKDKRIALYAAQISSGQEITYLMK
;
A
#
# COMPACT_ATOMS: atom_id res chain seq x y z
N MET A 1 -13.11 -17.00 -4.92
CA MET A 1 -13.77 -15.84 -4.29
C MET A 1 -14.02 -16.17 -2.83
N ASN A 2 -13.07 -15.81 -1.97
CA ASN A 2 -13.22 -15.90 -0.52
C ASN A 2 -13.98 -14.66 0.01
N GLY A 3 -14.43 -14.68 1.27
CA GLY A 3 -15.17 -13.55 1.86
C GLY A 3 -14.39 -12.23 1.90
N TYR A 4 -13.06 -12.29 1.99
CA TYR A 4 -12.19 -11.10 1.99
C TYR A 4 -12.08 -10.47 0.62
N GLU A 5 -12.00 -11.27 -0.45
CA GLU A 5 -11.98 -10.81 -1.84
C GLU A 5 -13.26 -10.05 -2.17
N LEU A 6 -14.41 -10.56 -1.73
CA LEU A 6 -15.71 -9.90 -1.91
C LEU A 6 -15.79 -8.55 -1.18
N MET A 7 -15.30 -8.48 0.06
CA MET A 7 -15.26 -7.23 0.82
C MET A 7 -14.34 -6.19 0.17
N ALA A 8 -13.20 -6.62 -0.37
CA ALA A 8 -12.28 -5.74 -1.07
C ALA A 8 -12.87 -5.18 -2.38
N GLU A 9 -13.65 -5.98 -3.12
CA GLU A 9 -14.39 -5.50 -4.28
C GLU A 9 -15.49 -4.52 -3.90
N PHE A 10 -16.20 -4.80 -2.80
CA PHE A 10 -17.25 -3.92 -2.30
C PHE A 10 -16.70 -2.56 -1.85
N GLU A 11 -15.54 -2.54 -1.19
CA GLU A 11 -14.84 -1.32 -0.81
C GLU A 11 -14.49 -0.45 -2.02
N LYS A 12 -13.98 -1.06 -3.10
CA LYS A 12 -13.67 -0.34 -4.35
C LYS A 12 -14.92 0.29 -4.95
N LEU A 13 -16.01 -0.46 -5.03
CA LEU A 13 -17.29 0.04 -5.58
C LEU A 13 -17.83 1.21 -4.76
N ILE A 14 -17.75 1.16 -3.44
CA ILE A 14 -18.19 2.27 -2.57
C ILE A 14 -17.37 3.54 -2.86
N LYS A 15 -16.05 3.41 -2.99
CA LYS A 15 -15.14 4.54 -3.24
C LYS A 15 -15.39 5.21 -4.60
N ASP A 16 -15.86 4.46 -5.59
CA ASP A 16 -16.22 4.97 -6.91
C ASP A 16 -17.61 5.66 -6.94
N MET A 17 -18.40 5.53 -5.87
CA MET A 17 -19.74 6.13 -5.78
C MET A 17 -19.81 7.37 -4.89
N ILE A 18 -18.77 7.63 -4.09
CA ILE A 18 -18.74 8.76 -3.15
C ILE A 18 -18.02 9.96 -3.78
N MET A 19 -18.73 11.09 -3.83
CA MET A 19 -18.19 12.39 -4.23
C MET A 19 -17.89 13.23 -2.98
N VAL A 20 -16.68 13.78 -2.90
CA VAL A 20 -16.24 14.68 -1.84
C VAL A 20 -16.26 16.12 -2.35
N PRO A 21 -17.03 17.03 -1.73
CA PRO A 21 -17.09 18.43 -2.16
C PRO A 21 -15.75 19.16 -2.02
N ASN A 22 -15.43 20.05 -2.97
CA ASN A 22 -14.16 20.79 -2.99
C ASN A 22 -13.93 21.66 -1.74
N HIS A 23 -14.99 22.19 -1.14
CA HIS A 23 -14.89 23.04 0.04
C HIS A 23 -14.37 22.30 1.30
N TRP A 24 -14.41 20.97 1.31
CA TRP A 24 -13.80 20.14 2.36
C TRP A 24 -12.33 19.81 2.09
N LEU A 25 -11.87 20.00 0.86
CA LEU A 25 -10.54 19.60 0.42
C LEU A 25 -9.56 20.77 0.45
N PRO A 26 -8.26 20.54 0.73
CA PRO A 26 -7.20 21.50 0.46
C PRO A 26 -7.10 21.81 -1.03
N GLU A 27 -6.60 22.98 -1.40
CA GLU A 27 -6.54 23.46 -2.81
C GLU A 27 -5.87 22.45 -3.75
N ASP A 28 -4.77 21.84 -3.30
CA ASP A 28 -4.02 20.82 -4.04
C ASP A 28 -4.85 19.59 -4.46
N PHE A 29 -5.90 19.27 -3.70
CA PHE A 29 -6.70 18.07 -3.91
C PHE A 29 -8.00 18.34 -4.66
N ARG A 30 -8.43 19.61 -4.72
CA ARG A 30 -9.63 20.04 -5.44
C ARG A 30 -9.52 19.75 -6.93
N ASP A 31 -10.65 19.50 -7.57
CA ASP A 31 -10.77 19.59 -9.03
C ASP A 31 -11.36 20.97 -9.37
N ASN A 32 -10.66 21.80 -10.12
CA ASN A 32 -11.17 23.13 -10.48
C ASN A 32 -12.14 23.10 -11.67
N ARG A 33 -12.38 21.92 -12.27
CA ARG A 33 -13.35 21.73 -13.35
C ARG A 33 -14.73 21.31 -12.83
N THR A 34 -14.79 20.68 -11.67
CA THR A 34 -16.02 20.17 -11.04
C THR A 34 -16.05 20.49 -9.55
N ASP A 35 -17.21 20.81 -8.97
CA ASP A 35 -17.33 21.21 -7.54
C ASP A 35 -17.03 20.10 -6.52
N SER A 36 -16.62 18.92 -6.97
CA SER A 36 -16.32 17.75 -6.14
C SER A 36 -15.32 16.82 -6.82
N VAL A 37 -14.75 15.91 -6.02
CA VAL A 37 -13.75 14.91 -6.41
C VAL A 37 -14.23 13.54 -5.95
N LEU A 38 -14.06 12.50 -6.78
CA LEU A 38 -14.35 11.12 -6.38
C LEU A 38 -13.41 10.68 -5.25
N LEU A 39 -13.94 9.94 -4.27
CA LEU A 39 -13.14 9.43 -3.17
C LEU A 39 -11.99 8.52 -3.68
N ALA A 40 -12.25 7.70 -4.68
CA ALA A 40 -11.23 6.87 -5.33
C ALA A 40 -10.11 7.69 -6.01
N ASP A 41 -10.42 8.86 -6.56
CA ASP A 41 -9.40 9.76 -7.14
C ASP A 41 -8.61 10.49 -6.06
N LEU A 42 -9.26 10.84 -4.95
CA LEU A 42 -8.63 11.46 -3.80
C LEU A 42 -7.61 10.52 -3.14
N GLU A 43 -8.00 9.26 -2.90
CA GLU A 43 -7.09 8.24 -2.37
C GLU A 43 -5.88 8.05 -3.27
N ARG A 44 -6.09 7.94 -4.60
CA ARG A 44 -4.98 7.87 -5.56
C ARG A 44 -4.01 9.04 -5.47
N LYS A 45 -4.51 10.28 -5.25
CA LYS A 45 -3.64 11.45 -5.05
C LYS A 45 -2.86 11.37 -3.73
N CYS A 46 -3.46 10.84 -2.68
CA CYS A 46 -2.80 10.60 -1.40
C CYS A 46 -1.71 9.53 -1.53
N ASP A 47 -2.04 8.38 -2.11
CA ASP A 47 -1.10 7.27 -2.34
C ASP A 47 0.07 7.71 -3.24
N ALA A 48 -0.18 8.53 -4.27
CA ALA A 48 0.88 9.07 -5.12
C ALA A 48 1.80 10.05 -4.38
N ARG A 49 1.31 10.70 -3.31
CA ARG A 49 2.09 11.57 -2.43
C ARG A 49 2.81 10.80 -1.33
N GLU A 50 2.43 9.56 -1.06
CA GLU A 50 3.14 8.69 -0.13
C GLU A 50 4.51 8.33 -0.73
N ILE A 51 5.51 9.15 -0.41
CA ILE A 51 6.89 8.95 -0.85
C ILE A 51 7.55 7.99 0.14
N GLY A 52 7.71 6.73 -0.26
CA GLY A 52 8.51 5.78 0.48
C GLY A 52 7.96 4.37 0.44
N GLU A 53 8.71 3.46 1.02
CA GLU A 53 8.15 2.16 1.37
C GLU A 53 7.43 2.29 2.69
N THR A 54 6.26 1.66 2.78
CA THR A 54 5.61 1.49 4.08
C THR A 54 6.50 0.62 4.98
N ASP A 55 6.41 0.79 6.29
CA ASP A 55 7.17 -0.04 7.24
C ASP A 55 6.97 -1.54 6.97
N HIS A 56 5.75 -1.93 6.57
CA HIS A 56 5.43 -3.30 6.17
C HIS A 56 6.21 -3.76 4.92
N GLN A 57 6.37 -2.89 3.91
CA GLN A 57 7.17 -3.19 2.72
C GLN A 57 8.67 -3.31 3.08
N ILE A 58 9.17 -2.45 3.96
CA ILE A 58 10.56 -2.51 4.47
C ILE A 58 10.79 -3.84 5.21
N GLU A 59 9.90 -4.18 6.15
CA GLU A 59 10.00 -5.43 6.92
C GLU A 59 9.93 -6.67 6.02
N LYS A 60 9.03 -6.66 5.02
CA LYS A 60 8.93 -7.75 4.05
C LYS A 60 10.22 -7.93 3.26
N ARG A 61 10.81 -6.83 2.78
CA ARG A 61 12.09 -6.85 2.06
C ARG A 61 13.23 -7.39 2.94
N GLU A 62 13.30 -6.97 4.20
CA GLU A 62 14.31 -7.47 5.13
C GLU A 62 14.14 -8.97 5.41
N LYS A 63 12.90 -9.42 5.58
CA LYS A 63 12.58 -10.84 5.74
C LYS A 63 13.01 -11.64 4.51
N ASP A 64 12.73 -11.15 3.31
CA ASP A 64 13.11 -11.82 2.06
C ASP A 64 14.64 -11.88 1.92
N LYS A 65 15.37 -10.81 2.28
CA LYS A 65 16.83 -10.82 2.34
C LYS A 65 17.35 -11.88 3.32
N ARG A 66 16.77 -11.98 4.52
CA ARG A 66 17.17 -12.98 5.53
C ARG A 66 16.92 -14.40 5.03
N ILE A 67 15.76 -14.66 4.42
CA ILE A 67 15.42 -15.97 3.84
C ILE A 67 16.43 -16.36 2.77
N ALA A 68 16.76 -15.46 1.84
CA ALA A 68 17.73 -15.73 0.79
C ALA A 68 19.13 -16.04 1.36
N LEU A 69 19.55 -15.31 2.39
CA LEU A 69 20.85 -15.48 3.04
C LEU A 69 20.93 -16.81 3.79
N TYR A 70 19.89 -17.18 4.52
CA TYR A 70 19.81 -18.48 5.19
C TYR A 70 19.71 -19.64 4.21
N ALA A 71 18.95 -19.48 3.12
CA ALA A 71 18.89 -20.48 2.05
C ALA A 71 20.28 -20.72 1.42
N ALA A 72 21.06 -19.66 1.22
CA ALA A 72 22.43 -19.77 0.72
C ALA A 72 23.38 -20.45 1.72
N GLN A 73 23.28 -20.14 3.02
CA GLN A 73 24.07 -20.78 4.08
C GLN A 73 23.76 -22.28 4.23
N ILE A 74 22.48 -22.65 4.13
CA ILE A 74 22.06 -24.06 4.13
C ILE A 74 22.63 -24.77 2.90
N SER A 75 22.54 -24.14 1.72
CA SER A 75 23.06 -24.74 0.49
C SER A 75 24.59 -24.89 0.47
N SER A 76 25.33 -24.05 1.20
CA SER A 76 26.78 -24.13 1.31
C SER A 76 27.27 -25.05 2.44
N GLY A 77 26.35 -25.66 3.21
CA GLY A 77 26.69 -26.54 4.34
C GLY A 77 27.31 -25.81 5.53
N GLN A 78 27.10 -24.49 5.64
CA GLN A 78 27.60 -23.66 6.74
C GLN A 78 26.59 -23.64 7.91
N GLU A 79 27.08 -23.40 9.13
CA GLU A 79 26.20 -23.12 10.26
C GLU A 79 25.40 -21.82 10.01
N ILE A 80 24.11 -21.84 10.33
CA ILE A 80 23.21 -20.71 10.12
C ILE A 80 23.54 -19.62 11.15
N THR A 81 24.14 -18.53 10.68
CA THR A 81 24.38 -17.35 11.51
C THR A 81 23.15 -16.45 11.45
N TYR A 82 22.39 -16.41 12.54
CA TYR A 82 21.20 -15.57 12.66
C TYR A 82 21.58 -14.08 12.73
N LEU A 83 21.01 -13.28 11.84
CA LEU A 83 21.08 -11.81 11.93
C LEU A 83 20.15 -11.35 13.06
N MET A 84 20.71 -10.72 14.10
CA MET A 84 19.91 -10.03 15.13
C MET A 84 19.20 -8.82 14.50
N LYS A 85 17.95 -8.57 14.94
CA LYS A 85 17.10 -7.47 14.46
C LYS A 85 17.62 -6.13 14.98
#